data_AF-W2PA00-F1
#
_entry.id   AF-W2PA00-F1
#
_cell.length_a   1.000
_cell.length_b   1.000
_cell.length_c   1.000
_cell.angle_alpha   90.00
_cell.angle_beta   90.00
_cell.angle_gamma   90.00
#
_symmetry.space_group_name_H-M   'P 1'
#
loop_
_entity.id
_entity.type
_entity.pdbx_description
1 polymer ?
#
loop_
_entity_poly.entity_id
_entity_poly.type
_entity_poly.pdbx_seq_one_letter_code
_entity_poly.pdbx_strand_id
1 'polypeptide(L)'
;MHTALKEWWTDYRCGSDYDARNCEGDSDQTCDFKQCLVMNGDTLATVTASITEDAKKESESVLAQVEDEAYQTVTQIHRSLDCTSFGGTDGECEFRAKLSELIETTETLNVASTYSSGQATDYVFWRYKLVSDGESWQLWKTGKQENYGEVTYDNDDVLTFANPETKITIEAWTQCGLVRRFFFYVHLHVNSPVSVCEKFNDMWYQTSVSRLPIGSGMCAYPGSDFAELTFDFHPNAGLQYSREELRMKVSKVECTGALEGRKPIDILSVTQDSPEIVTRFAVAMLNKATTEAATDFHVECVFTYAKYSGASATETCKRDFSISDCKGPAFDTPNSVCEYEACAGQDEAGLYEACGGTVVKADDKCTIVETGEKPCCQGCENTEVTCVALLDLPNTNADIMRCEPSGGGGAYSSPSTSY
;
A
#
# COMPACT_ATOMS: atom_id res chain seq x y z
N MET A 1 13.37 -56.72 36.40
CA MET A 1 13.46 -57.71 35.32
C MET A 1 14.36 -58.82 35.84
N HIS A 2 13.90 -60.08 35.91
CA HIS A 2 14.71 -61.19 36.41
C HIS A 2 15.39 -61.89 35.22
N THR A 3 16.69 -62.10 35.29
CA THR A 3 17.44 -62.84 34.27
C THR A 3 17.96 -64.12 34.91
N ALA A 4 17.72 -65.27 34.27
CA ALA A 4 18.24 -66.56 34.71
C ALA A 4 19.71 -66.68 34.30
N LEU A 5 20.59 -67.01 35.24
CA LEU A 5 21.98 -67.30 34.95
C LEU A 5 22.06 -68.67 34.27
N LYS A 6 22.64 -68.70 33.07
CA LYS A 6 22.99 -69.93 32.38
C LYS A 6 24.47 -69.93 32.09
N GLU A 7 25.13 -71.05 32.35
CA GLU A 7 26.52 -71.25 32.01
C GLU A 7 26.65 -72.15 30.79
N TRP A 8 27.68 -71.85 30.00
CA TRP A 8 28.06 -72.72 28.91
C TRP A 8 29.04 -73.77 29.43
N TRP A 9 28.65 -75.04 29.34
CA TRP A 9 29.51 -76.15 29.73
C TRP A 9 29.56 -77.24 28.66
N THR A 10 30.60 -78.06 28.72
CA THR A 10 30.82 -79.21 27.84
C THR A 10 31.16 -80.41 28.71
N ASP A 11 30.51 -81.55 28.46
CA ASP A 11 30.74 -82.77 29.23
C ASP A 11 32.00 -83.49 28.74
N TYR A 12 33.03 -83.55 29.58
CA TYR A 12 34.29 -84.23 29.26
C TYR A 12 34.29 -85.73 29.61
N ARG A 13 33.13 -86.34 29.87
CA ARG A 13 33.02 -87.79 30.09
C ARG A 13 33.42 -88.58 28.85
N CYS A 14 34.08 -89.72 29.05
CA CYS A 14 34.62 -90.52 27.95
C CYS A 14 33.53 -91.20 27.11
N GLY A 15 33.08 -90.56 26.03
CA GLY A 15 32.15 -91.04 25.00
C GLY A 15 32.06 -90.05 23.84
N SER A 16 31.55 -90.46 22.67
CA SER A 16 31.68 -89.77 21.37
C SER A 16 31.10 -88.35 21.20
N ASP A 17 30.61 -87.71 22.27
CA ASP A 17 29.88 -86.44 22.22
C ASP A 17 30.70 -85.25 22.79
N TYR A 18 32.02 -85.25 22.59
CA TYR A 18 32.95 -84.27 23.18
C TYR A 18 32.82 -82.82 22.69
N ASP A 19 32.00 -82.55 21.66
CA ASP A 19 31.86 -81.21 21.05
C ASP A 19 30.49 -80.55 21.28
N ALA A 20 29.61 -81.18 22.07
CA ALA A 20 28.29 -80.60 22.38
C ALA A 20 28.40 -79.53 23.48
N ARG A 21 28.15 -78.26 23.13
CA ARG A 21 28.12 -77.13 24.05
C ARG A 21 26.69 -76.95 24.59
N ASN A 22 26.49 -77.15 25.88
CA ASN A 22 25.19 -77.01 26.54
C ASN A 22 25.11 -75.66 27.29
N CYS A 23 23.93 -75.03 27.27
CA CYS A 23 23.66 -73.79 27.99
C CYS A 23 22.60 -74.08 29.06
N GLU A 24 23.06 -74.44 30.24
CA GLU A 24 22.22 -74.89 31.34
C GLU A 24 22.43 -73.99 32.56
N GLY A 25 21.42 -73.90 33.39
CA GLY A 25 21.44 -73.13 34.62
C GLY A 25 20.18 -73.45 35.42
N ASP A 26 20.30 -73.50 36.74
CA ASP A 26 19.19 -73.85 37.60
C ASP A 26 18.11 -72.77 37.56
N SER A 27 16.84 -73.17 37.54
CA SER A 27 15.70 -72.25 37.41
C SER A 27 15.54 -71.29 38.60
N ASP A 28 16.16 -71.61 39.74
CA ASP A 28 16.15 -70.82 40.97
C ASP A 28 17.37 -69.89 41.10
N GLN A 29 18.39 -70.04 40.25
CA GLN A 29 19.56 -69.17 40.17
C GLN A 29 19.25 -67.93 39.32
N THR A 30 18.55 -66.98 39.93
CA THR A 30 18.20 -65.69 39.32
C THR A 30 19.06 -64.57 39.89
N CYS A 31 19.41 -63.60 39.05
CA CYS A 31 20.06 -62.36 39.49
C CYS A 31 19.09 -61.19 39.35
N ASP A 32 19.01 -60.37 40.40
CA ASP A 32 18.28 -59.11 40.37
C ASP A 32 19.16 -58.03 39.75
N PHE A 33 18.84 -57.66 38.51
CA PHE A 33 19.45 -56.51 37.87
C PHE A 33 18.64 -55.26 38.18
N LYS A 34 19.19 -54.39 39.03
CA LYS A 34 18.65 -53.05 39.31
C LYS A 34 19.35 -52.05 38.39
N GLN A 35 18.68 -51.67 37.31
CA GLN A 35 19.12 -50.57 36.44
C GLN A 35 18.28 -49.33 36.74
N CYS A 36 18.94 -48.25 37.14
CA CYS A 36 18.31 -46.94 37.17
C CYS A 36 18.45 -46.34 35.77
N LEU A 37 17.32 -46.19 35.07
CA LEU A 37 17.27 -45.45 33.82
C LEU A 37 17.04 -43.98 34.15
N VAL A 38 17.90 -43.10 33.64
CA VAL A 38 17.70 -41.65 33.71
C VAL A 38 16.97 -41.24 32.44
N MET A 39 15.77 -40.68 32.60
CA MET A 39 15.03 -40.05 31.52
C MET A 39 15.09 -38.54 31.68
N ASN A 40 15.47 -37.87 30.60
CA ASN A 40 15.35 -36.43 30.42
C ASN A 40 14.15 -36.11 29.50
N GLY A 41 13.68 -34.87 29.51
CA GLY A 41 12.56 -34.47 28.67
C GLY A 41 12.74 -34.76 27.18
N ASP A 42 13.91 -34.45 26.62
CA ASP A 42 14.29 -34.69 25.22
C ASP A 42 14.41 -36.18 24.85
N THR A 43 14.73 -37.03 25.83
CA THR A 43 14.71 -38.49 25.65
C THR A 43 13.33 -39.10 25.79
N LEU A 44 12.42 -38.46 26.53
CA LEU A 44 11.06 -38.95 26.78
C LEU A 44 10.11 -38.63 25.62
N ALA A 45 10.23 -37.45 25.04
CA ALA A 45 9.34 -36.98 23.99
C ALA A 45 10.09 -36.27 22.88
N THR A 46 9.55 -36.35 21.66
CA THR A 46 9.94 -35.51 20.53
C THR A 46 8.80 -34.55 20.24
N VAL A 47 9.16 -33.28 20.09
CA VAL A 47 8.22 -32.19 19.85
C VAL A 47 8.65 -31.37 18.64
N THR A 48 7.67 -30.81 17.94
CA THR A 48 7.89 -29.83 16.89
C THR A 48 6.98 -28.62 17.09
N ALA A 49 7.42 -27.47 16.60
CA ALA A 49 6.62 -26.27 16.48
C ALA A 49 6.93 -25.64 15.12
N SER A 50 5.90 -25.28 14.36
CA SER A 50 6.00 -24.65 13.05
C SER A 50 4.95 -23.54 12.92
N ILE A 51 5.22 -22.56 12.07
CA ILE A 51 4.22 -21.56 11.69
C ILE A 51 3.10 -22.29 10.94
N THR A 52 1.85 -21.97 11.24
CA THR A 52 0.69 -22.56 10.54
C THR A 52 0.72 -22.22 9.05
N GLU A 53 0.16 -23.10 8.22
CA GLU A 53 0.12 -22.88 6.77
C GLU A 53 -0.62 -21.59 6.40
N ASP A 54 -1.69 -21.25 7.11
CA ASP A 54 -2.44 -20.01 6.89
C ASP A 54 -1.60 -18.78 7.28
N ALA A 55 -0.89 -18.82 8.41
CA ALA A 55 -0.03 -17.73 8.81
C ALA A 55 1.17 -17.55 7.86
N LYS A 56 1.67 -18.64 7.29
CA LYS A 56 2.72 -18.65 6.28
C LYS A 56 2.24 -18.02 4.97
N LYS A 57 1.08 -18.42 4.44
CA LYS A 57 0.51 -17.82 3.22
C LYS A 57 0.29 -16.32 3.35
N GLU A 58 -0.27 -15.88 4.48
CA GLU A 58 -0.45 -14.45 4.73
C GLU A 58 0.89 -13.72 4.81
N SER A 59 1.89 -14.34 5.45
CA SER A 59 3.25 -13.77 5.51
C SER A 59 3.86 -13.62 4.11
N GLU A 60 3.72 -14.63 3.25
CA GLU A 60 4.19 -14.58 1.85
C GLU A 60 3.49 -13.49 1.04
N SER A 61 2.19 -13.27 1.28
CA SER A 61 1.42 -12.20 0.64
C SER A 61 1.92 -10.80 1.04
N VAL A 62 2.17 -10.59 2.33
CA VAL A 62 2.76 -9.34 2.86
C VAL A 62 4.17 -9.14 2.32
N LEU A 63 5.00 -10.19 2.33
CA LEU A 63 6.38 -10.16 1.84
C LEU A 63 6.48 -9.86 0.35
N ALA A 64 5.49 -10.23 -0.45
CA ALA A 64 5.43 -9.87 -1.87
C ALA A 64 5.26 -8.36 -2.11
N GLN A 65 4.91 -7.57 -1.09
CA GLN A 65 4.72 -6.12 -1.18
C GLN A 65 5.84 -5.29 -0.53
N VAL A 66 6.76 -5.92 0.21
CA VAL A 66 7.94 -5.27 0.80
C VAL A 66 9.20 -5.66 0.05
N GLU A 67 10.22 -4.81 0.08
CA GLU A 67 11.46 -5.00 -0.70
C GLU A 67 12.62 -5.61 0.11
N ASP A 68 12.44 -5.88 1.40
CA ASP A 68 13.49 -6.48 2.24
C ASP A 68 13.68 -7.99 1.94
N GLU A 69 14.78 -8.31 1.25
CA GLU A 69 15.16 -9.66 0.85
C GLU A 69 15.64 -10.56 2.01
N ALA A 70 15.79 -10.03 3.23
CA ALA A 70 16.26 -10.81 4.39
C ALA A 70 15.15 -11.60 5.10
N TYR A 71 13.88 -11.32 4.81
CA TYR A 71 12.73 -11.94 5.47
C TYR A 71 12.47 -13.39 5.05
N GLN A 72 11.95 -14.21 5.97
CA GLN A 72 11.71 -15.64 5.76
C GLN A 72 10.54 -16.18 6.60
N THR A 73 9.75 -17.09 6.04
CA THR A 73 8.50 -17.55 6.65
C THR A 73 8.63 -18.86 7.45
N VAL A 74 9.85 -19.28 7.80
CA VAL A 74 10.12 -20.48 8.63
C VAL A 74 10.06 -20.15 10.12
N THR A 75 10.58 -18.99 10.53
CA THR A 75 10.51 -18.54 11.93
C THR A 75 9.95 -17.13 12.09
N GLN A 76 9.63 -16.42 10.99
CA GLN A 76 9.04 -15.09 11.03
C GLN A 76 7.62 -15.13 10.46
N ILE A 77 6.72 -14.45 11.16
CA ILE A 77 5.33 -14.25 10.79
C ILE A 77 5.18 -12.77 10.44
N HIS A 78 4.78 -12.48 9.21
CA HIS A 78 4.65 -11.12 8.72
C HIS A 78 3.18 -10.73 8.66
N ARG A 79 2.85 -9.54 9.17
CA ARG A 79 1.49 -9.01 9.17
C ARG A 79 1.48 -7.55 8.76
N SER A 80 0.54 -7.21 7.89
CA SER A 80 0.22 -5.82 7.58
C SER A 80 -0.64 -5.20 8.67
N LEU A 81 -0.36 -3.95 9.00
CA LEU A 81 -1.23 -3.08 9.77
C LEU A 81 -1.87 -2.04 8.83
N ASP A 82 -2.97 -1.45 9.26
CA ASP A 82 -3.69 -0.44 8.46
C ASP A 82 -3.11 0.96 8.61
N CYS A 83 -2.36 1.21 9.67
CA CYS A 83 -1.83 2.53 9.91
C CYS A 83 -0.49 2.78 9.22
N THR A 84 -0.06 4.04 9.30
CA THR A 84 1.20 4.54 8.74
C THR A 84 2.33 4.63 9.75
N SER A 85 2.04 4.35 11.03
CA SER A 85 3.04 4.37 12.10
C SER A 85 2.64 3.44 13.25
N PHE A 86 3.63 2.83 13.90
CA PHE A 86 3.39 1.96 15.06
C PHE A 86 2.80 2.78 16.23
N GLY A 87 1.67 2.32 16.77
CA GLY A 87 0.95 3.03 17.83
C GLY A 87 0.20 4.29 17.37
N GLY A 88 0.07 4.50 16.06
CA GLY A 88 -0.75 5.56 15.48
C GLY A 88 -2.25 5.38 15.71
N THR A 89 -3.03 6.33 15.20
CA THR A 89 -4.50 6.35 15.34
C THR A 89 -5.23 6.39 13.99
N ASP A 90 -4.49 6.30 12.89
CA ASP A 90 -4.94 6.42 11.50
C ASP A 90 -5.40 5.08 10.88
N GLY A 91 -5.66 4.08 11.72
CA GLY A 91 -6.13 2.75 11.34
C GLY A 91 -6.02 1.75 12.49
N GLU A 92 -6.17 0.47 12.17
CA GLU A 92 -5.85 -0.63 13.07
C GLU A 92 -4.31 -0.81 13.15
N CYS A 93 -3.72 -0.35 14.27
CA CYS A 93 -2.28 -0.39 14.54
C CYS A 93 -1.82 -1.54 15.42
N GLU A 94 -2.71 -2.47 15.73
CA GLU A 94 -2.41 -3.64 16.55
C GLU A 94 -2.82 -4.88 15.78
N PHE A 95 -1.99 -5.91 15.81
CA PHE A 95 -2.37 -7.22 15.33
C PHE A 95 -2.83 -8.08 16.52
N ARG A 96 -4.00 -8.70 16.40
CA ARG A 96 -4.57 -9.56 17.43
C ARG A 96 -4.79 -10.97 16.92
N ALA A 97 -4.20 -11.95 17.59
CA ALA A 97 -4.33 -13.37 17.23
C ALA A 97 -4.07 -14.27 18.43
N LYS A 98 -4.63 -15.48 18.40
CA LYS A 98 -4.22 -16.54 19.32
C LYS A 98 -2.90 -17.14 18.87
N LEU A 99 -2.09 -17.61 19.81
CA LEU A 99 -0.83 -18.26 19.46
C LEU A 99 -1.06 -19.56 18.65
N SER A 100 -2.17 -20.27 18.90
CA SER A 100 -2.55 -21.46 18.12
C SER A 100 -2.91 -21.18 16.66
N GLU A 101 -3.34 -19.96 16.31
CA GLU A 101 -3.62 -19.54 14.93
C GLU A 101 -2.32 -19.29 14.17
N LEU A 102 -1.25 -18.96 14.89
CA LEU A 102 0.05 -18.62 14.34
C LEU A 102 1.01 -19.81 14.29
N ILE A 103 0.97 -20.68 15.31
CA ILE A 103 1.94 -21.74 15.53
C ILE A 103 1.22 -23.06 15.85
N GLU A 104 1.48 -24.05 15.01
CA GLU A 104 1.11 -25.44 15.25
C GLU A 104 2.22 -26.18 16.01
N THR A 105 1.82 -27.18 16.78
CA THR A 105 2.72 -28.00 17.59
C THR A 105 2.37 -29.46 17.42
N THR A 106 3.40 -30.31 17.47
CA THR A 106 3.21 -31.77 17.50
C THR A 106 4.02 -32.37 18.65
N GLU A 107 3.50 -33.43 19.25
CA GLU A 107 4.19 -34.18 20.29
C GLU A 107 4.06 -35.69 20.07
N THR A 108 5.16 -36.40 20.25
CA THR A 108 5.23 -37.87 20.20
C THR A 108 6.09 -38.40 21.35
N LEU A 109 5.65 -39.46 22.02
CA LEU A 109 6.45 -40.12 23.05
C LEU A 109 7.49 -41.05 22.42
N ASN A 110 8.69 -41.07 22.97
CA ASN A 110 9.79 -41.92 22.54
C ASN A 110 9.84 -43.26 23.31
N VAL A 111 8.72 -43.66 23.90
CA VAL A 111 8.59 -44.87 24.72
C VAL A 111 7.71 -45.86 23.98
N ALA A 112 8.08 -47.15 24.01
CA ALA A 112 7.29 -48.19 23.38
C ALA A 112 5.85 -48.21 23.94
N SER A 113 4.86 -48.31 23.05
CA SER A 113 3.43 -48.29 23.38
C SER A 113 2.99 -49.34 24.39
N THR A 114 3.78 -50.40 24.58
CA THR A 114 3.57 -51.43 25.61
C THR A 114 3.71 -50.89 27.04
N TYR A 115 4.38 -49.76 27.25
CA TYR A 115 4.64 -49.15 28.56
C TYR A 115 3.88 -47.83 28.81
N SER A 116 3.21 -47.27 27.80
CA SER A 116 2.49 -46.01 27.89
C SER A 116 1.03 -46.17 27.45
N SER A 117 0.09 -46.01 28.37
CA SER A 117 -1.35 -45.97 28.07
C SER A 117 -1.89 -44.57 27.75
N GLY A 118 -1.07 -43.52 27.95
CA GLY A 118 -1.46 -42.12 27.74
C GLY A 118 -1.05 -41.58 26.37
N GLN A 119 -1.70 -40.50 25.96
CA GLN A 119 -1.33 -39.74 24.76
C GLN A 119 -0.12 -38.83 25.07
N ALA A 120 0.65 -38.43 24.05
CA ALA A 120 1.81 -37.56 24.25
C ALA A 120 1.43 -36.22 24.91
N THR A 121 0.22 -35.73 24.62
CA THR A 121 -0.40 -34.54 25.22
C THR A 121 -0.59 -34.63 26.74
N ASP A 122 -0.59 -35.84 27.32
CA ASP A 122 -0.72 -36.03 28.77
C ASP A 122 0.61 -35.78 29.51
N TYR A 123 1.73 -35.78 28.77
CA TYR A 123 3.09 -35.71 29.34
C TYR A 123 3.85 -34.47 28.91
N VAL A 124 3.46 -33.84 27.79
CA VAL A 124 4.09 -32.65 27.24
C VAL A 124 3.24 -31.43 27.56
N PHE A 125 3.84 -30.48 28.27
CA PHE A 125 3.23 -29.21 28.66
C PHE A 125 3.92 -28.06 27.91
N TRP A 126 3.12 -27.23 27.26
CA TRP A 126 3.62 -26.08 26.52
C TRP A 126 3.50 -24.80 27.36
N ARG A 127 4.51 -23.94 27.22
CA ARG A 127 4.48 -22.57 27.74
C ARG A 127 5.14 -21.63 26.75
N TYR A 128 4.74 -20.37 26.81
CA TYR A 128 5.30 -19.34 25.95
C TYR A 128 5.58 -18.06 26.73
N LYS A 129 6.33 -17.19 26.09
CA LYS A 129 6.69 -15.88 26.60
C LYS A 129 6.87 -14.94 25.41
N LEU A 130 6.15 -13.83 25.44
CA LEU A 130 6.40 -12.70 24.54
C LEU A 130 7.54 -11.88 25.15
N VAL A 131 8.56 -11.64 24.35
CA VAL A 131 9.76 -10.91 24.76
C VAL A 131 9.50 -9.42 24.49
N SER A 132 8.94 -8.73 25.48
CA SER A 132 8.62 -7.29 25.53
C SER A 132 8.65 -6.81 26.98
N ASP A 133 8.88 -5.53 27.28
CA ASP A 133 9.01 -5.04 28.66
C ASP A 133 7.94 -5.60 29.65
N GLY A 134 8.38 -6.29 30.73
CA GLY A 134 7.50 -6.82 31.79
C GLY A 134 7.22 -8.33 31.81
N GLU A 135 8.06 -9.12 31.15
CA GLU A 135 7.79 -10.49 30.71
C GLU A 135 7.55 -11.56 31.81
N SER A 136 6.48 -12.35 31.68
CA SER A 136 6.22 -13.58 32.46
C SER A 136 5.91 -14.78 31.55
N TRP A 137 6.28 -15.99 32.00
CA TRP A 137 5.91 -17.22 31.31
C TRP A 137 4.42 -17.51 31.47
N GLN A 138 3.76 -17.87 30.38
CA GLN A 138 2.35 -18.24 30.36
C GLN A 138 2.18 -19.68 29.89
N LEU A 139 1.22 -20.39 30.48
CA LEU A 139 0.84 -21.73 30.03
C LEU A 139 0.18 -21.64 28.64
N TRP A 140 0.34 -22.67 27.82
CA TRP A 140 -0.24 -22.74 26.48
C TRP A 140 -0.78 -24.13 26.17
N LYS A 141 -1.93 -24.20 25.50
CA LYS A 141 -2.54 -25.46 25.03
C LYS A 141 -2.64 -26.55 26.11
N THR A 142 -3.05 -26.20 27.33
CA THR A 142 -3.03 -27.15 28.47
C THR A 142 -4.19 -28.14 28.49
N GLY A 143 -5.24 -27.89 27.72
CA GLY A 143 -6.39 -28.76 27.58
C GLY A 143 -6.94 -28.63 26.17
N LYS A 144 -7.22 -29.75 25.50
CA LYS A 144 -7.83 -29.78 24.17
C LYS A 144 -9.29 -30.19 24.32
N GLN A 145 -10.20 -29.34 23.89
CA GLN A 145 -11.62 -29.65 23.80
C GLN A 145 -12.02 -29.70 22.34
N GLU A 146 -12.81 -30.69 21.95
CA GLU A 146 -13.33 -30.80 20.58
C GLU A 146 -14.85 -30.80 20.65
N ASN A 147 -15.47 -29.74 20.15
CA ASN A 147 -16.91 -29.56 20.12
C ASN A 147 -17.35 -29.37 18.67
N TYR A 148 -18.13 -30.31 18.14
CA TYR A 148 -18.68 -30.25 16.76
C TYR A 148 -17.62 -30.00 15.66
N GLY A 149 -16.40 -30.52 15.83
CA GLY A 149 -15.29 -30.37 14.88
C GLY A 149 -14.45 -29.11 15.07
N GLU A 150 -14.80 -28.25 16.03
CA GLU A 150 -13.97 -27.12 16.45
C GLU A 150 -13.07 -27.55 17.61
N VAL A 151 -11.75 -27.37 17.44
CA VAL A 151 -10.75 -27.64 18.48
C VAL A 151 -10.48 -26.34 19.22
N THR A 152 -10.77 -26.32 20.52
CA THR A 152 -10.42 -25.22 21.41
C THR A 152 -9.39 -25.67 22.42
N TYR A 153 -8.54 -24.72 22.83
CA TYR A 153 -7.50 -24.97 23.81
C TYR A 153 -7.71 -24.11 25.05
N ASP A 154 -7.46 -24.69 26.23
CA ASP A 154 -7.31 -23.92 27.46
C ASP A 154 -5.97 -23.17 27.45
N ASN A 155 -5.96 -21.96 28.01
CA ASN A 155 -4.79 -21.05 28.05
C ASN A 155 -4.27 -20.69 26.65
N ASP A 156 -5.18 -20.32 25.75
CA ASP A 156 -4.89 -19.87 24.39
C ASP A 156 -5.63 -18.56 24.10
N ASP A 157 -5.35 -17.57 24.95
CA ASP A 157 -5.94 -16.24 24.91
C ASP A 157 -5.48 -15.46 23.66
N VAL A 158 -6.29 -14.48 23.26
CA VAL A 158 -5.94 -13.56 22.18
C VAL A 158 -4.81 -12.64 22.64
N LEU A 159 -3.72 -12.63 21.88
CA LEU A 159 -2.54 -11.80 22.13
C LEU A 159 -2.60 -10.56 21.26
N THR A 160 -2.05 -9.47 21.78
CA THR A 160 -1.93 -8.20 21.06
C THR A 160 -0.47 -7.93 20.75
N PHE A 161 -0.17 -7.73 19.47
CA PHE A 161 1.15 -7.38 18.95
C PHE A 161 1.08 -5.94 18.42
N ALA A 162 1.87 -5.04 19.00
CA ALA A 162 1.90 -3.63 18.62
C ALA A 162 3.32 -3.12 18.27
N ASN A 163 4.36 -3.87 18.63
CA ASN A 163 5.74 -3.53 18.33
C ASN A 163 6.12 -3.98 16.92
N PRO A 164 7.06 -3.30 16.24
CA PRO A 164 7.52 -3.68 14.89
C PRO A 164 7.99 -5.13 14.81
N GLU A 165 8.67 -5.58 15.86
CA GLU A 165 9.07 -6.97 16.04
C GLU A 165 8.68 -7.42 17.45
N THR A 166 8.05 -8.59 17.55
CA THR A 166 7.81 -9.27 18.83
C THR A 166 8.38 -10.67 18.77
N LYS A 167 9.36 -10.98 19.63
CA LYS A 167 9.91 -12.32 19.75
C LYS A 167 9.02 -13.19 20.64
N ILE A 168 8.65 -14.35 20.12
CA ILE A 168 7.91 -15.40 20.82
C ILE A 168 8.89 -16.50 21.18
N THR A 169 9.03 -16.79 22.48
CA THR A 169 9.77 -17.96 22.95
C THR A 169 8.78 -19.02 23.42
N ILE A 170 8.89 -20.22 22.88
CA ILE A 170 8.03 -21.36 23.22
C ILE A 170 8.89 -22.47 23.80
N GLU A 171 8.41 -23.12 24.85
CA GLU A 171 9.06 -24.28 25.44
C GLU A 171 8.06 -25.42 25.64
N ALA A 172 8.53 -26.62 25.34
CA ALA A 172 7.87 -27.86 25.70
C ALA A 172 8.58 -28.50 26.89
N TRP A 173 7.81 -28.84 27.92
CA TRP A 173 8.29 -29.43 29.16
C TRP A 173 7.62 -30.77 29.42
N THR A 174 8.35 -31.64 30.11
CA THR A 174 7.79 -32.84 30.73
C THR A 174 8.12 -32.79 32.23
N GLN A 175 7.57 -33.73 32.99
CA GLN A 175 8.00 -33.94 34.39
C GLN A 175 9.49 -34.30 34.50
N CYS A 176 10.10 -34.79 33.41
CA CYS A 176 11.53 -35.11 33.31
C CYS A 176 12.39 -33.92 32.84
N GLY A 177 11.82 -32.71 32.71
CA GLY A 177 12.53 -31.49 32.32
C GLY A 177 12.19 -30.98 30.91
N LEU A 178 12.99 -30.03 30.45
CA LEU A 178 12.83 -29.37 29.14
C LEU A 178 13.02 -30.38 28.01
N VAL A 179 12.08 -30.41 27.07
CA VAL A 179 12.20 -31.20 25.84
C VAL A 179 12.91 -30.37 24.78
N ARG A 180 12.36 -29.19 24.47
CA ARG A 180 12.90 -28.29 23.44
C ARG A 180 12.39 -26.87 23.63
N ARG A 181 13.19 -25.91 23.14
CA ARG A 181 12.84 -24.49 23.03
C ARG A 181 12.78 -24.09 21.55
N PHE A 182 11.80 -23.27 21.21
CA PHE A 182 11.58 -22.70 19.88
C PHE A 182 11.52 -21.18 19.95
N PHE A 183 11.89 -20.52 18.85
CA PHE A 183 11.86 -19.07 18.72
C PHE A 183 11.15 -18.71 17.43
N PHE A 184 10.18 -17.80 17.54
CA PHE A 184 9.47 -17.21 16.42
C PHE A 184 9.44 -15.70 16.59
N TYR A 185 9.18 -14.99 15.50
CA TYR A 185 9.14 -13.54 15.46
C TYR A 185 7.89 -13.10 14.73
N VAL A 186 7.14 -12.18 15.31
CA VAL A 186 6.04 -11.50 14.62
C VAL A 186 6.57 -10.15 14.17
N HIS A 187 6.62 -9.93 12.87
CA HIS A 187 6.98 -8.68 12.23
C HIS A 187 5.72 -7.98 11.74
N LEU A 188 5.55 -6.73 12.16
CA LEU A 188 4.43 -5.90 11.76
C LEU A 188 4.91 -4.87 10.74
N HIS A 189 4.15 -4.73 9.66
CA HIS A 189 4.44 -3.82 8.54
C HIS A 189 3.35 -2.76 8.44
N VAL A 190 3.71 -1.50 8.62
CA VAL A 190 2.81 -0.35 8.44
C VAL A 190 2.81 0.09 6.97
N ASN A 191 1.82 0.88 6.56
CA ASN A 191 1.78 1.48 5.24
C ASN A 191 2.69 2.70 5.18
N SER A 192 3.41 2.91 4.06
CA SER A 192 4.26 4.09 3.92
C SER A 192 3.43 5.37 3.88
N PRO A 193 3.75 6.38 4.72
CA PRO A 193 3.04 7.65 4.70
C PRO A 193 3.17 8.36 3.34
N VAL A 194 2.14 9.11 2.97
CA VAL A 194 2.14 9.93 1.74
C VAL A 194 2.02 11.40 2.06
N SER A 195 2.98 12.18 1.60
CA SER A 195 3.02 13.65 1.74
C SER A 195 2.74 14.33 0.41
N VAL A 196 1.65 13.93 -0.27
CA VAL A 196 1.33 14.42 -1.62
C VAL A 196 1.11 15.93 -1.66
N CYS A 197 0.54 16.52 -0.59
CA CYS A 197 0.30 17.95 -0.53
C CYS A 197 1.58 18.81 -0.48
N GLU A 198 2.70 18.26 -0.01
CA GLU A 198 4.00 18.95 -0.09
C GLU A 198 4.50 19.08 -1.53
N LYS A 199 4.08 18.16 -2.41
CA LYS A 199 4.41 18.15 -3.84
C LYS A 199 3.31 18.75 -4.71
N PHE A 200 2.13 19.01 -4.15
CA PHE A 200 0.97 19.47 -4.91
C PHE A 200 1.27 20.75 -5.69
N ASN A 201 2.03 21.67 -5.10
CA ASN A 201 2.43 22.90 -5.76
C ASN A 201 3.30 22.69 -7.02
N ASP A 202 4.12 21.63 -7.02
CA ASP A 202 5.02 21.30 -8.12
C ASP A 202 4.30 20.59 -9.28
N MET A 203 3.05 20.15 -9.06
CA MET A 203 2.22 19.48 -10.07
C MET A 203 1.55 20.46 -11.03
N TRP A 204 1.65 21.78 -10.78
CA TRP A 204 0.94 22.81 -11.55
C TRP A 204 1.92 23.71 -12.29
N TYR A 205 1.72 23.87 -13.61
CA TYR A 205 2.55 24.73 -14.46
C TYR A 205 1.81 25.25 -15.71
N GLN A 206 2.42 26.20 -16.44
CA GLN A 206 1.94 26.67 -17.75
C GLN A 206 2.84 26.09 -18.86
N THR A 207 2.34 25.17 -19.68
CA THR A 207 3.14 24.45 -20.68
C THR A 207 3.82 25.41 -21.65
N SER A 208 3.12 26.46 -22.07
CA SER A 208 3.59 27.49 -23.00
C SER A 208 4.74 28.36 -22.48
N VAL A 209 4.93 28.46 -21.16
CA VAL A 209 6.02 29.24 -20.55
C VAL A 209 7.18 28.33 -20.16
N SER A 210 6.92 27.34 -19.31
CA SER A 210 7.89 26.35 -18.85
C SER A 210 7.20 25.22 -18.10
N ARG A 211 7.80 24.02 -18.09
CA ARG A 211 7.38 22.91 -17.22
C ARG A 211 7.84 23.07 -15.76
N LEU A 212 8.23 24.27 -15.35
CA LEU A 212 8.62 24.54 -13.97
C LEU A 212 7.39 24.91 -13.15
N PRO A 213 7.37 24.58 -11.84
CA PRO A 213 6.31 25.00 -10.94
C PRO A 213 6.08 26.50 -11.02
N ILE A 214 4.82 26.90 -11.13
CA ILE A 214 4.46 28.33 -11.15
C ILE A 214 4.27 28.86 -9.72
N GLY A 215 4.47 30.16 -9.55
CA GLY A 215 4.10 30.86 -8.33
C GLY A 215 2.57 30.96 -8.15
N SER A 216 2.14 31.71 -7.15
CA SER A 216 0.71 32.03 -6.97
C SER A 216 0.20 32.99 -8.04
N GLY A 217 1.03 33.92 -8.51
CA GLY A 217 0.73 34.80 -9.64
C GLY A 217 1.09 34.14 -10.97
N MET A 218 0.15 34.10 -11.90
CA MET A 218 0.34 33.60 -13.26
C MET A 218 -0.28 34.56 -14.28
N CYS A 219 0.18 34.47 -15.53
CA CYS A 219 -0.30 35.32 -16.61
C CYS A 219 -1.34 34.60 -17.45
N ALA A 220 -2.32 35.34 -17.96
CA ALA A 220 -3.12 34.90 -19.10
C ALA A 220 -2.23 34.50 -20.28
N TYR A 221 -2.72 33.58 -21.11
CA TYR A 221 -2.04 33.24 -22.35
C TYR A 221 -1.94 34.50 -23.22
N PRO A 222 -0.79 34.77 -23.87
CA PRO A 222 -0.57 36.04 -24.55
C PRO A 222 -1.69 36.42 -25.55
N GLY A 223 -2.37 37.54 -25.28
CA GLY A 223 -3.45 38.07 -26.11
C GLY A 223 -4.80 37.36 -25.95
N SER A 224 -4.95 36.50 -24.95
CA SER A 224 -6.19 35.79 -24.60
C SER A 224 -6.81 36.29 -23.31
N ASP A 225 -8.08 35.93 -23.11
CA ASP A 225 -8.86 36.12 -21.88
C ASP A 225 -8.82 34.89 -20.96
N PHE A 226 -7.90 33.95 -21.19
CA PHE A 226 -7.76 32.74 -20.37
C PHE A 226 -6.30 32.45 -20.07
N ALA A 227 -6.06 31.74 -18.97
CA ALA A 227 -4.77 31.17 -18.63
C ALA A 227 -4.72 29.69 -19.00
N GLU A 228 -3.60 29.26 -19.55
CA GLU A 228 -3.27 27.84 -19.69
C GLU A 228 -2.74 27.33 -18.35
N LEU A 229 -3.30 26.23 -17.84
CA LEU A 229 -2.88 25.59 -16.61
C LEU A 229 -2.82 24.07 -16.79
N THR A 230 -1.70 23.46 -16.44
CA THR A 230 -1.49 22.01 -16.54
C THR A 230 -1.36 21.41 -15.15
N PHE A 231 -2.10 20.32 -14.93
CA PHE A 231 -1.93 19.41 -13.79
C PHE A 231 -1.17 18.18 -14.23
N ASP A 232 -0.06 17.90 -13.57
CA ASP A 232 0.86 16.79 -13.85
C ASP A 232 1.11 16.01 -12.57
N PHE A 233 0.42 14.88 -12.44
CA PHE A 233 0.50 14.01 -11.29
C PHE A 233 1.15 12.69 -11.66
N HIS A 234 2.19 12.35 -10.91
CA HIS A 234 2.82 11.04 -10.93
C HIS A 234 2.37 10.24 -9.70
N PRO A 235 2.07 8.93 -9.82
CA PRO A 235 1.60 8.10 -8.70
C PRO A 235 2.61 7.93 -7.55
N ASN A 236 3.83 8.47 -7.70
CA ASN A 236 4.87 8.42 -6.68
C ASN A 236 5.01 9.74 -5.93
N ALA A 237 4.22 10.76 -6.29
CA ALA A 237 4.34 12.08 -5.71
C ALA A 237 4.03 12.05 -4.22
N GLY A 238 5.01 12.45 -3.41
CA GLY A 238 4.89 12.46 -1.95
C GLY A 238 4.97 11.08 -1.29
N LEU A 239 5.13 9.98 -2.04
CA LEU A 239 5.37 8.67 -1.43
C LEU A 239 6.72 8.70 -0.70
N GLN A 240 6.72 8.42 0.60
CA GLN A 240 7.95 8.20 1.35
C GLN A 240 8.39 6.76 1.16
N TYR A 241 9.50 6.54 0.47
CA TYR A 241 9.99 5.19 0.20
C TYR A 241 10.63 4.58 1.45
N SER A 242 10.16 3.39 1.82
CA SER A 242 10.77 2.53 2.83
C SER A 242 10.75 1.09 2.34
N ARG A 243 11.80 0.32 2.65
CA ARG A 243 11.93 -1.08 2.25
C ARG A 243 11.12 -2.03 3.13
N GLU A 244 10.80 -1.58 4.34
CA GLU A 244 10.17 -2.37 5.40
C GLU A 244 8.65 -2.09 5.50
N GLU A 245 8.17 -1.04 4.83
CA GLU A 245 6.78 -0.60 4.88
C GLU A 245 6.03 -0.94 3.58
N LEU A 246 4.71 -1.04 3.70
CA LEU A 246 3.82 -1.39 2.61
C LEU A 246 3.50 -0.16 1.77
N ARG A 247 3.80 -0.22 0.48
CA ARG A 247 3.54 0.89 -0.43
C ARG A 247 2.04 1.02 -0.73
N MET A 248 1.47 2.17 -0.38
CA MET A 248 0.10 2.52 -0.80
C MET A 248 0.04 2.81 -2.30
N LYS A 249 -1.11 2.47 -2.91
CA LYS A 249 -1.39 2.74 -4.32
C LYS A 249 -2.48 3.78 -4.44
N VAL A 250 -2.29 4.75 -5.32
CA VAL A 250 -3.33 5.74 -5.64
C VAL A 250 -4.45 5.00 -6.36
N SER A 251 -5.68 5.14 -5.92
CA SER A 251 -6.86 4.52 -6.56
C SER A 251 -7.81 5.55 -7.17
N LYS A 252 -7.75 6.80 -6.69
CA LYS A 252 -8.62 7.87 -7.17
C LYS A 252 -7.98 9.24 -7.00
N VAL A 253 -8.15 10.11 -7.99
CA VAL A 253 -7.80 11.53 -7.91
C VAL A 253 -8.99 12.35 -8.40
N GLU A 254 -9.51 13.20 -7.54
CA GLU A 254 -10.63 14.09 -7.85
C GLU A 254 -10.24 15.52 -7.55
N CYS A 255 -10.38 16.42 -8.52
CA CYS A 255 -10.11 17.84 -8.33
C CYS A 255 -11.35 18.66 -8.62
N THR A 256 -11.60 19.64 -7.76
CA THR A 256 -12.59 20.68 -7.93
C THR A 256 -11.91 22.01 -8.18
N GLY A 257 -12.53 22.85 -9.01
CA GLY A 257 -12.10 24.21 -9.31
C GLY A 257 -13.19 25.21 -9.00
N ALA A 258 -12.83 26.37 -8.45
CA ALA A 258 -13.74 27.48 -8.21
C ALA A 258 -13.11 28.81 -8.65
N LEU A 259 -13.78 29.52 -9.53
CA LEU A 259 -13.46 30.92 -9.83
C LEU A 259 -14.00 31.83 -8.71
N GLU A 260 -13.32 32.94 -8.46
CA GLU A 260 -13.59 33.86 -7.34
C GLU A 260 -15.09 34.10 -7.11
N GLY A 261 -15.64 33.82 -5.92
CA GLY A 261 -17.04 34.09 -5.61
C GLY A 261 -18.09 33.17 -6.28
N ARG A 262 -17.66 32.12 -7.00
CA ARG A 262 -18.55 31.13 -7.64
C ARG A 262 -18.47 29.79 -6.91
N LYS A 263 -19.49 28.96 -7.12
CA LYS A 263 -19.49 27.58 -6.58
C LYS A 263 -18.43 26.70 -7.27
N PRO A 264 -17.77 25.80 -6.51
CA PRO A 264 -16.84 24.82 -7.07
C PRO A 264 -17.55 23.79 -7.95
N ILE A 265 -16.80 23.23 -8.91
CA ILE A 265 -17.23 22.16 -9.81
C ILE A 265 -16.09 21.15 -9.99
N ASP A 266 -16.41 19.89 -10.29
CA ASP A 266 -15.41 18.88 -10.62
C ASP A 266 -14.71 19.24 -11.95
N ILE A 267 -13.39 19.41 -11.90
CA ILE A 267 -12.55 19.67 -13.08
C ILE A 267 -11.78 18.43 -13.54
N LEU A 268 -11.59 17.45 -12.65
CA LEU A 268 -10.88 16.20 -12.94
C LEU A 268 -11.43 15.08 -12.06
N SER A 269 -11.66 13.91 -12.64
CA SER A 269 -11.96 12.68 -11.89
C SER A 269 -11.31 11.50 -12.60
N VAL A 270 -10.35 10.85 -11.92
CA VAL A 270 -9.63 9.67 -12.42
C VAL A 270 -9.74 8.57 -11.40
N THR A 271 -10.24 7.41 -11.81
CA THR A 271 -10.52 6.23 -10.95
C THR A 271 -9.64 5.02 -11.30
N GLN A 272 -8.53 5.25 -11.98
CA GLN A 272 -7.60 4.19 -12.38
C GLN A 272 -6.56 3.92 -11.29
N ASP A 273 -6.10 2.68 -11.18
CA ASP A 273 -5.04 2.28 -10.26
C ASP A 273 -3.68 2.87 -10.67
N SER A 274 -3.07 3.63 -9.76
CA SER A 274 -1.77 4.31 -9.88
C SER A 274 -1.60 5.05 -11.22
N PRO A 275 -2.48 6.03 -11.51
CA PRO A 275 -2.49 6.69 -12.80
C PRO A 275 -1.38 7.74 -12.89
N GLU A 276 -0.76 7.83 -14.06
CA GLU A 276 -0.07 9.05 -14.48
C GLU A 276 -1.12 9.97 -15.12
N ILE A 277 -1.26 11.18 -14.59
CA ILE A 277 -2.28 12.12 -15.03
C ILE A 277 -1.59 13.38 -15.54
N VAL A 278 -1.83 13.72 -16.80
CA VAL A 278 -1.45 15.01 -17.36
C VAL A 278 -2.70 15.62 -18.00
N THR A 279 -3.29 16.61 -17.33
CA THR A 279 -4.51 17.28 -17.79
C THR A 279 -4.27 18.76 -17.92
N ARG A 280 -4.74 19.35 -19.02
CA ARG A 280 -4.59 20.78 -19.32
C ARG A 280 -5.94 21.46 -19.28
N PHE A 281 -5.95 22.66 -18.73
CA PHE A 281 -7.13 23.49 -18.52
C PHE A 281 -6.90 24.86 -19.14
N ALA A 282 -7.89 25.35 -19.88
CA ALA A 282 -8.02 26.77 -20.20
C ALA A 282 -8.90 27.41 -19.12
N VAL A 283 -8.31 28.14 -18.19
CA VAL A 283 -9.04 28.83 -17.12
C VAL A 283 -9.39 30.24 -17.62
N ALA A 284 -10.63 30.43 -18.02
CA ALA A 284 -11.14 31.71 -18.48
C ALA A 284 -11.14 32.71 -17.32
N MET A 285 -10.65 33.91 -17.59
CA MET A 285 -10.76 35.04 -16.70
C MET A 285 -12.22 35.52 -16.67
N LEU A 286 -12.60 36.27 -15.64
CA LEU A 286 -13.97 36.76 -15.52
C LEU A 286 -14.23 37.84 -16.58
N ASN A 287 -14.90 37.43 -17.65
CA ASN A 287 -15.35 38.32 -18.73
C ASN A 287 -16.48 39.23 -18.24
N LYS A 288 -16.13 40.43 -17.79
CA LYS A 288 -17.02 41.60 -17.82
C LYS A 288 -16.67 42.41 -19.07
N ALA A 289 -17.40 43.51 -19.35
CA ALA A 289 -17.19 44.35 -20.55
C ALA A 289 -15.71 44.75 -20.81
N THR A 290 -14.85 44.66 -19.80
CA THR A 290 -13.41 44.42 -19.95
C THR A 290 -13.04 43.26 -19.00
N THR A 291 -12.18 42.34 -19.44
CA THR A 291 -11.65 41.24 -18.61
C THR A 291 -11.10 41.82 -17.30
N GLU A 292 -11.45 41.22 -16.15
CA GLU A 292 -10.92 41.71 -14.86
C GLU A 292 -9.39 41.60 -14.84
N ALA A 293 -8.71 42.63 -14.29
CA ALA A 293 -7.25 42.71 -14.30
C ALA A 293 -6.56 41.53 -13.57
N ALA A 294 -7.27 40.93 -12.62
CA ALA A 294 -6.91 39.67 -11.99
C ALA A 294 -8.15 38.83 -11.76
N THR A 295 -8.04 37.51 -11.86
CA THR A 295 -9.07 36.53 -11.53
C THR A 295 -8.45 35.46 -10.64
N ASP A 296 -9.04 35.24 -9.47
CA ASP A 296 -8.60 34.18 -8.56
C ASP A 296 -9.27 32.84 -8.91
N PHE A 297 -8.47 31.78 -8.90
CA PHE A 297 -8.90 30.40 -9.15
C PHE A 297 -8.41 29.48 -8.04
N HIS A 298 -9.35 28.89 -7.31
CA HIS A 298 -9.11 27.94 -6.25
C HIS A 298 -9.23 26.51 -6.76
N VAL A 299 -8.24 25.67 -6.48
CA VAL A 299 -8.28 24.24 -6.79
C VAL A 299 -8.15 23.44 -5.50
N GLU A 300 -9.02 22.46 -5.35
CA GLU A 300 -8.96 21.47 -4.27
C GLU A 300 -8.97 20.06 -4.88
N CYS A 301 -7.92 19.29 -4.62
CA CYS A 301 -7.81 17.90 -5.06
C CYS A 301 -7.83 16.94 -3.87
N VAL A 302 -8.60 15.87 -4.00
CA VAL A 302 -8.66 14.73 -3.07
C VAL A 302 -7.97 13.54 -3.72
N PHE A 303 -6.89 13.08 -3.09
CA PHE A 303 -6.15 11.88 -3.47
C PHE A 303 -6.58 10.73 -2.57
N THR A 304 -7.07 9.64 -3.17
CA THR A 304 -7.44 8.42 -2.44
C THR A 304 -6.38 7.36 -2.66
N TYR A 305 -5.90 6.79 -1.55
CA TYR A 305 -4.89 5.74 -1.50
C TYR A 305 -5.51 4.46 -0.96
N ALA A 306 -5.31 3.36 -1.68
CA ALA A 306 -5.60 2.03 -1.19
C ALA A 306 -4.44 1.54 -0.31
N LYS A 307 -4.77 1.18 0.93
CA LYS A 307 -3.91 0.45 1.87
C LYS A 307 -3.93 -1.03 1.53
N TYR A 308 -2.94 -1.77 2.03
CA TYR A 308 -2.83 -3.21 1.72
C TYR A 308 -4.07 -4.02 2.13
N SER A 309 -4.69 -3.72 3.27
CA SER A 309 -5.91 -4.39 3.75
C SER A 309 -7.15 -4.16 2.89
N GLY A 310 -7.07 -3.23 1.93
CA GLY A 310 -8.22 -2.74 1.15
C GLY A 310 -8.91 -1.52 1.76
N ALA A 311 -8.49 -1.07 2.96
CA ALA A 311 -8.93 0.21 3.50
C ALA A 311 -8.40 1.39 2.65
N SER A 312 -9.09 2.53 2.69
CA SER A 312 -8.70 3.74 1.96
C SER A 312 -8.24 4.85 2.90
N ALA A 313 -7.16 5.55 2.52
CA ALA A 313 -6.77 6.85 3.09
C ALA A 313 -7.03 7.96 2.06
N THR A 314 -7.36 9.16 2.52
CA THR A 314 -7.59 10.31 1.65
C THR A 314 -6.77 11.51 2.11
N GLU A 315 -6.14 12.19 1.16
CA GLU A 315 -5.41 13.43 1.38
C GLU A 315 -6.02 14.54 0.53
N THR A 316 -6.40 15.66 1.16
CA THR A 316 -6.99 16.82 0.47
C THR A 316 -5.97 17.94 0.40
N CYS A 317 -5.57 18.31 -0.82
CA CYS A 317 -4.64 19.39 -1.08
C CYS A 317 -5.35 20.56 -1.76
N LYS A 318 -4.96 21.78 -1.40
CA LYS A 318 -5.56 23.01 -1.93
C LYS A 318 -4.50 23.91 -2.51
N ARG A 319 -4.86 24.67 -3.54
CA ARG A 319 -4.00 25.66 -4.15
C ARG A 319 -4.81 26.80 -4.73
N ASP A 320 -4.36 28.01 -4.46
CA ASP A 320 -4.91 29.25 -5.01
C ASP A 320 -3.99 29.79 -6.10
N PHE A 321 -4.58 30.19 -7.21
CA PHE A 321 -3.93 30.89 -8.31
C PHE A 321 -4.55 32.28 -8.46
N SER A 322 -3.71 33.27 -8.76
CA SER A 322 -4.14 34.60 -9.16
C SER A 322 -3.68 34.83 -10.60
N ILE A 323 -4.64 34.83 -11.52
CA ILE A 323 -4.41 34.97 -12.95
C ILE A 323 -4.50 36.46 -13.28
N SER A 324 -3.41 37.06 -13.73
CA SER A 324 -3.38 38.45 -14.17
C SER A 324 -3.26 38.54 -15.69
N ASP A 325 -3.86 39.57 -16.25
CA ASP A 325 -3.61 39.91 -17.64
C ASP A 325 -2.29 40.69 -17.77
N CYS A 326 -1.23 39.98 -18.12
CA CYS A 326 0.13 40.53 -18.17
C CYS A 326 0.45 41.29 -19.47
N LYS A 327 -0.37 41.16 -20.51
CA LYS A 327 -0.09 41.76 -21.83
C LYS A 327 -1.25 42.57 -22.40
N GLY A 328 -2.41 42.60 -21.75
CA GLY A 328 -3.64 43.02 -22.42
C GLY A 328 -4.13 41.87 -23.29
N PRO A 329 -5.42 41.51 -23.29
CA PRO A 329 -5.96 41.01 -24.52
C PRO A 329 -5.91 42.14 -25.57
N ALA A 330 -5.58 41.79 -26.81
CA ALA A 330 -5.43 42.77 -27.89
C ALA A 330 -6.81 43.15 -28.45
N PHE A 331 -7.70 43.70 -27.62
CA PHE A 331 -9.09 43.98 -27.99
C PHE A 331 -9.32 45.41 -28.49
N ASP A 332 -8.40 46.35 -28.25
CA ASP A 332 -8.56 47.76 -28.63
C ASP A 332 -7.34 48.30 -29.39
N THR A 333 -7.19 47.92 -30.66
CA THR A 333 -6.45 48.78 -31.60
C THR A 333 -7.44 49.50 -32.50
N PRO A 334 -7.47 50.85 -32.54
CA PRO A 334 -8.23 51.58 -33.54
C PRO A 334 -7.74 51.12 -34.92
N ASN A 335 -8.62 50.52 -35.72
CA ASN A 335 -8.37 49.80 -37.00
C ASN A 335 -8.23 48.26 -36.93
N SER A 336 -8.64 47.58 -35.86
CA SER A 336 -8.77 46.10 -35.90
C SER A 336 -9.87 45.69 -36.90
N VAL A 337 -9.58 44.67 -37.71
CA VAL A 337 -10.45 44.16 -38.79
C VAL A 337 -11.69 43.43 -38.24
N CYS A 338 -11.80 43.27 -36.91
CA CYS A 338 -12.84 42.51 -36.23
C CYS A 338 -13.37 43.30 -35.03
N GLU A 339 -14.69 43.48 -34.95
CA GLU A 339 -15.37 44.04 -33.78
C GLU A 339 -15.64 42.91 -32.77
N TYR A 340 -14.80 42.85 -31.73
CA TYR A 340 -14.85 41.85 -30.66
C TYR A 340 -16.19 41.82 -29.89
N GLU A 341 -16.85 42.98 -29.74
CA GLU A 341 -18.09 43.12 -28.95
C GLU A 341 -19.28 42.33 -29.51
N ALA A 342 -19.29 41.98 -30.79
CA ALA A 342 -20.38 41.20 -31.39
C ALA A 342 -20.41 39.73 -30.94
N CYS A 343 -19.27 39.20 -30.45
CA CYS A 343 -19.06 37.77 -30.24
C CYS A 343 -18.65 37.39 -28.81
N ALA A 344 -18.09 38.32 -28.02
CA ALA A 344 -17.58 38.02 -26.69
C ALA A 344 -18.67 37.52 -25.74
N GLY A 345 -18.43 36.40 -25.07
CA GLY A 345 -19.34 35.84 -24.06
C GLY A 345 -20.70 35.32 -24.56
N GLN A 346 -20.82 35.03 -25.86
CA GLN A 346 -22.01 34.38 -26.47
C GLN A 346 -21.87 32.84 -26.49
N ASP A 347 -22.80 32.13 -27.12
CA ASP A 347 -22.76 30.65 -27.22
C ASP A 347 -21.55 30.13 -28.04
N GLU A 348 -21.06 30.94 -28.99
CA GLU A 348 -19.87 30.70 -29.80
C GLU A 348 -18.63 31.34 -29.15
N ALA A 349 -17.45 30.74 -29.35
CA ALA A 349 -16.20 31.29 -28.81
C ALA A 349 -15.77 32.54 -29.60
N GLY A 350 -15.50 33.63 -28.89
CA GLY A 350 -15.02 34.88 -29.47
C GLY A 350 -13.59 34.80 -30.00
N LEU A 351 -13.15 35.82 -30.72
CA LEU A 351 -11.77 35.91 -31.20
C LEU A 351 -10.78 35.90 -30.02
N TYR A 352 -9.77 35.04 -30.08
CA TYR A 352 -8.77 34.78 -29.03
C TYR A 352 -9.29 34.16 -27.72
N GLU A 353 -10.58 33.82 -27.64
CA GLU A 353 -11.15 33.02 -26.54
C GLU A 353 -10.84 31.52 -26.73
N ALA A 354 -10.93 30.77 -25.62
CA ALA A 354 -10.76 29.32 -25.66
C ALA A 354 -11.94 28.64 -26.37
N CYS A 355 -11.64 27.84 -27.40
CA CYS A 355 -12.64 27.16 -28.23
C CYS A 355 -12.54 25.64 -28.18
N GLY A 356 -11.58 25.07 -27.46
CA GLY A 356 -11.40 23.62 -27.37
C GLY A 356 -10.50 23.19 -26.22
N GLY A 357 -10.55 21.89 -25.92
CA GLY A 357 -9.91 21.30 -24.75
C GLY A 357 -10.83 21.27 -23.54
N THR A 358 -10.26 21.31 -22.32
CA THR A 358 -11.01 21.43 -21.07
C THR A 358 -11.02 22.89 -20.64
N VAL A 359 -12.14 23.59 -20.81
CA VAL A 359 -12.29 25.01 -20.51
C VAL A 359 -13.02 25.17 -19.18
N VAL A 360 -12.40 25.87 -18.22
CA VAL A 360 -12.99 26.22 -16.93
C VAL A 360 -13.39 27.69 -16.99
N LYS A 361 -14.69 27.97 -16.91
CA LYS A 361 -15.22 29.35 -16.96
C LYS A 361 -16.30 29.54 -15.89
N ALA A 362 -16.89 30.73 -15.81
CA ALA A 362 -17.90 31.04 -14.81
C ALA A 362 -19.17 31.61 -15.45
N ASP A 363 -20.32 31.31 -14.84
CA ASP A 363 -21.53 32.11 -14.97
C ASP A 363 -21.72 33.01 -13.73
N ASP A 364 -22.89 33.64 -13.60
CA ASP A 364 -23.22 34.52 -12.48
C ASP A 364 -23.14 33.86 -11.09
N LYS A 365 -23.19 32.53 -11.00
CA LYS A 365 -23.35 31.78 -9.74
C LYS A 365 -22.35 30.62 -9.58
N CYS A 366 -21.92 30.01 -10.67
CA CYS A 366 -21.23 28.73 -10.70
C CYS A 366 -19.98 28.79 -11.59
N THR A 367 -18.97 28.03 -11.19
CA THR A 367 -17.90 27.63 -12.10
C THR A 367 -18.43 26.49 -12.96
N ILE A 368 -18.13 26.50 -14.25
CA ILE A 368 -18.58 25.51 -15.22
C ILE A 368 -17.38 24.99 -16.02
N VAL A 369 -17.45 23.71 -16.39
CA VAL A 369 -16.44 23.03 -17.20
C VAL A 369 -17.05 22.66 -18.53
N GLU A 370 -16.41 23.07 -19.60
CA GLU A 370 -16.76 22.68 -20.96
C GLU A 370 -15.64 21.84 -21.55
N THR A 371 -16.01 20.81 -22.29
CA THR A 371 -15.05 19.93 -22.96
C THR A 371 -15.39 19.81 -24.43
N GLY A 372 -14.37 19.64 -25.26
CA GLY A 372 -14.52 19.50 -26.70
C GLY A 372 -14.47 20.83 -27.44
N GLU A 373 -14.46 20.74 -28.77
CA GLU A 373 -14.34 21.89 -29.66
C GLU A 373 -15.70 22.61 -29.84
N LYS A 374 -15.65 23.94 -29.85
CA LYS A 374 -16.76 24.84 -30.10
C LYS A 374 -16.52 25.69 -31.33
N PRO A 375 -17.59 26.04 -32.06
CA PRO A 375 -17.47 26.94 -33.20
C PRO A 375 -16.96 28.32 -32.75
N CYS A 376 -16.05 28.88 -33.55
CA CYS A 376 -15.60 30.26 -33.41
C CYS A 376 -16.58 31.21 -34.08
N CYS A 377 -16.87 32.32 -33.39
CA CYS A 377 -17.72 33.38 -33.92
C CYS A 377 -17.06 34.05 -35.13
N GLN A 378 -17.82 34.17 -36.22
CA GLN A 378 -17.35 34.72 -37.50
C GLN A 378 -17.52 36.25 -37.61
N GLY A 379 -17.45 36.98 -36.49
CA GLY A 379 -17.72 38.43 -36.43
C GLY A 379 -16.75 39.35 -37.19
N CYS A 380 -15.78 38.80 -37.93
CA CYS A 380 -14.82 39.54 -38.74
C CYS A 380 -15.29 39.67 -40.19
N GLU A 381 -15.55 40.88 -40.67
CA GLU A 381 -15.86 41.09 -42.10
C GLU A 381 -14.64 40.70 -42.95
N ASN A 382 -14.76 39.62 -43.74
CA ASN A 382 -13.78 39.09 -44.69
C ASN A 382 -12.60 38.27 -44.12
N THR A 383 -12.67 37.82 -42.86
CA THR A 383 -11.67 36.90 -42.29
C THR A 383 -12.38 35.73 -41.62
N GLU A 384 -12.11 34.51 -42.08
CA GLU A 384 -12.65 33.30 -41.46
C GLU A 384 -11.90 33.04 -40.16
N VAL A 385 -12.61 32.75 -39.06
CA VAL A 385 -12.02 32.47 -37.75
C VAL A 385 -12.09 30.96 -37.48
N THR A 386 -10.96 30.34 -37.19
CA THR A 386 -10.85 28.89 -36.97
C THR A 386 -10.35 28.58 -35.57
N CYS A 387 -10.81 27.47 -34.99
CA CYS A 387 -10.32 26.98 -33.71
C CYS A 387 -8.97 26.27 -33.91
N VAL A 388 -7.90 26.81 -33.32
CA VAL A 388 -6.52 26.34 -33.55
C VAL A 388 -5.91 25.85 -32.24
N ALA A 389 -5.27 24.68 -32.28
CA ALA A 389 -4.54 24.11 -31.15
C ALA A 389 -3.31 24.95 -30.77
N LEU A 390 -3.05 25.11 -29.47
CA LEU A 390 -1.98 26.00 -28.98
C LEU A 390 -0.65 25.30 -28.73
N LEU A 391 -0.66 24.00 -28.40
CA LEU A 391 0.53 23.28 -27.92
C LEU A 391 0.99 22.19 -28.89
N ASP A 392 0.34 22.04 -30.05
CA ASP A 392 0.60 21.04 -31.09
C ASP A 392 0.74 19.62 -30.51
N LEU A 393 -0.19 19.23 -29.63
CA LEU A 393 -0.11 17.93 -28.97
C LEU A 393 -0.41 16.76 -29.94
N PRO A 394 0.21 15.57 -29.74
CA PRO A 394 -0.07 14.38 -30.56
C PRO A 394 -1.54 13.93 -30.50
N ASN A 395 -2.23 14.22 -29.40
CA ASN A 395 -3.66 14.04 -29.25
C ASN A 395 -4.32 15.42 -29.24
N THR A 396 -4.81 15.85 -30.39
CA THR A 396 -5.44 17.16 -30.58
C THR A 396 -6.64 17.39 -29.66
N ASN A 397 -7.35 16.33 -29.26
CA ASN A 397 -8.51 16.42 -28.36
C ASN A 397 -8.13 16.77 -26.91
N ALA A 398 -6.85 16.63 -26.55
CA ALA A 398 -6.33 16.98 -25.23
C ALA A 398 -5.60 18.33 -25.23
N ASP A 399 -5.53 19.00 -26.39
CA ASP A 399 -4.91 20.31 -26.53
C ASP A 399 -5.92 21.42 -26.18
N ILE A 400 -5.39 22.53 -25.67
CA ILE A 400 -6.15 23.75 -25.51
C ILE A 400 -6.17 24.44 -26.87
N MET A 401 -7.35 24.89 -27.27
CA MET A 401 -7.53 25.56 -28.56
C MET A 401 -8.05 26.97 -28.39
N ARG A 402 -7.69 27.85 -29.34
CA ARG A 402 -8.07 29.25 -29.38
C ARG A 402 -8.60 29.66 -30.74
N CYS A 403 -9.61 30.52 -30.77
CA CYS A 403 -10.12 31.09 -32.02
C CYS A 403 -9.13 32.09 -32.63
N GLU A 404 -8.70 31.83 -33.86
CA GLU A 404 -7.69 32.59 -34.60
C GLU A 404 -8.18 32.94 -36.02
N PRO A 405 -7.79 34.10 -36.59
CA PRO A 405 -8.11 34.43 -37.97
C PRO A 405 -7.30 33.60 -38.97
N SER A 406 -7.98 32.92 -39.88
CA SER A 406 -7.39 32.16 -40.99
C SER A 406 -6.91 33.10 -42.10
N GLY A 407 -5.60 33.39 -42.10
CA GLY A 407 -4.95 34.14 -43.19
C GLY A 407 -3.95 35.24 -42.82
N GLY A 408 -3.74 35.52 -41.53
CA GLY A 408 -2.65 36.38 -41.06
C GLY A 408 -1.79 35.59 -40.09
N GLY A 409 -0.49 35.45 -40.37
CA GLY A 409 0.44 34.76 -39.48
C GLY A 409 0.18 35.17 -38.03
N GLY A 410 0.00 34.18 -37.15
CA GLY A 410 -0.36 34.41 -35.77
C GLY A 410 0.48 35.55 -35.22
N ALA A 411 -0.13 36.45 -34.45
CA ALA A 411 0.54 37.62 -33.88
C ALA A 411 1.77 37.28 -33.01
N TYR A 412 2.07 35.99 -32.83
CA TYR A 412 3.24 35.42 -32.15
C TYR A 412 4.12 34.49 -33.01
N SER A 413 3.94 34.43 -34.33
CA SER A 413 4.93 33.81 -35.21
C SER A 413 6.21 34.64 -35.19
N SER A 414 7.20 34.16 -34.43
CA SER A 414 8.52 34.77 -34.39
C SER A 414 9.06 34.86 -35.83
N PRO A 415 9.52 36.03 -36.30
CA PRO A 415 10.25 36.07 -37.56
C PRO A 415 11.56 35.31 -37.32
N SER A 416 11.70 34.17 -37.99
CA SER A 416 12.98 33.49 -38.18
C SER A 416 13.94 34.46 -38.86
N THR A 417 14.68 35.22 -38.06
CA THR A 417 15.79 36.02 -38.54
C THR A 417 16.96 35.07 -38.73
N SER A 418 17.07 34.58 -39.96
CA SER A 418 18.32 34.06 -40.50
C SER A 418 19.38 35.17 -40.48
N TYR A 419 20.45 34.97 -39.71
CA TYR A 419 21.77 35.55 -39.93
C TYR A 419 22.82 34.45 -39.90
#